data_AF-A0A1H9S6Y4-F1
#
_entry.id   AF-A0A1H9S6Y4-F1
#
_cell.length_a   1.000
_cell.length_b   1.000
_cell.length_c   1.000
_cell.angle_alpha   90.00
_cell.angle_beta   90.00
_cell.angle_gamma   90.00
#
_symmetry.space_group_name_H-M   'P 1'
#
loop_
_entity.id
_entity.type
_entity.pdbx_description
1 polymer ?
#
loop_
_entity_poly.entity_id
_entity_poly.type
_entity_poly.pdbx_seq_one_letter_code
_entity_poly.pdbx_strand_id
1 'polypeptide(L)'
;MTSIMPRTPKRLDPIEGIAPFDEQLLAMVTALTSEIAMVRARLDTCERLLVNNGVIGAAAIEAYVPDASAQQQREQDRNRLLRKVFRPLHEAAAAELSAGQGVV
;
A
#
# COMPACT_ATOMS: atom_id res chain seq x y z
N MET A 1 2.48 11.45 47.42
CA MET A 1 1.69 10.27 46.98
C MET A 1 2.32 9.77 45.69
N THR A 2 3.15 8.73 45.79
CA THR A 2 3.93 8.21 44.66
C THR A 2 2.99 7.44 43.73
N SER A 3 2.75 7.98 42.53
CA SER A 3 1.87 7.35 41.54
C SER A 3 2.56 6.10 40.97
N ILE A 4 2.05 4.92 41.32
CA ILE A 4 2.46 3.64 40.72
C ILE A 4 1.67 3.50 39.41
N MET A 5 2.10 4.21 38.38
CA MET A 5 1.53 3.97 37.04
C MET A 5 2.06 2.60 36.57
N PRO A 6 1.18 1.68 36.11
CA PRO A 6 1.61 0.44 35.53
C PRO A 6 2.49 0.74 34.30
N ARG A 7 3.67 0.11 34.24
CA ARG A 7 4.58 0.26 33.11
C ARG A 7 3.90 -0.35 31.89
N THR A 8 3.72 0.43 30.82
CA THR A 8 3.28 -0.12 29.54
C THR A 8 4.32 -1.16 29.08
N PRO A 9 3.91 -2.41 28.82
CA PRO A 9 4.83 -3.44 28.39
C PRO A 9 5.49 -3.02 27.07
N LYS A 10 6.80 -3.27 26.95
CA LYS A 10 7.60 -2.84 25.79
C LYS A 10 7.20 -3.58 24.50
N ARG A 11 6.48 -4.70 24.64
CA ARG A 11 5.90 -5.51 23.56
C ARG A 11 4.59 -6.15 24.05
N LEU A 12 3.62 -6.29 23.15
CA LEU A 12 2.47 -7.18 23.36
C LEU A 12 2.94 -8.62 23.22
N ASP A 13 2.39 -9.50 24.07
CA ASP A 13 2.60 -10.94 23.93
C ASP A 13 1.95 -11.44 22.64
N PRO A 14 2.57 -12.40 21.93
CA PRO A 14 1.98 -13.00 20.74
C PRO A 14 0.63 -13.63 21.06
N ILE A 15 -0.38 -13.40 20.22
CA ILE A 15 -1.67 -14.07 20.34
C ILE A 15 -1.50 -15.53 19.89
N GLU A 16 -1.83 -16.46 20.79
CA GLU A 16 -1.71 -17.89 20.54
C GLU A 16 -2.54 -18.30 19.29
N GLY A 17 -1.92 -18.95 18.33
CA GLY A 17 -2.55 -19.37 17.06
C GLY A 17 -2.46 -18.39 15.90
N ILE A 18 -1.89 -17.19 16.08
CA ILE A 18 -1.61 -16.24 14.98
C ILE A 18 -0.15 -16.42 14.54
N ALA A 19 0.07 -16.70 13.25
CA ALA A 19 1.43 -16.73 12.73
C ALA A 19 2.00 -15.30 12.76
N PRO A 20 3.27 -15.09 13.14
CA PRO A 20 3.89 -13.75 13.13
C PRO A 20 3.78 -13.03 11.78
N PHE A 21 3.67 -13.78 10.69
CA PHE A 21 3.43 -13.28 9.34
C PHE A 21 2.04 -12.63 9.17
N ASP A 22 1.02 -13.10 9.87
CA ASP A 22 -0.37 -12.62 9.73
C ASP A 22 -0.54 -11.23 10.34
N GLU A 23 0.06 -10.99 11.51
CA GLU A 23 0.08 -9.67 12.16
C GLU A 23 0.86 -8.65 11.32
N GLN A 24 2.00 -9.07 10.75
CA GLN A 24 2.80 -8.23 9.85
C GLN A 24 2.05 -7.92 8.54
N LEU A 25 1.37 -8.90 7.97
CA LEU A 25 0.53 -8.72 6.78
C LEU A 25 -0.62 -7.76 7.05
N LEU A 26 -1.32 -7.91 8.17
CA LEU A 26 -2.39 -7.01 8.58
C LEU A 26 -1.88 -5.58 8.77
N ALA A 27 -0.72 -5.40 9.40
CA ALA A 27 -0.10 -4.09 9.57
C ALA A 27 0.25 -3.46 8.21
N MET A 28 0.81 -4.24 7.27
CA MET A 28 1.12 -3.76 5.91
C MET A 28 -0.14 -3.35 5.14
N VAL A 29 -1.20 -4.17 5.18
CA VAL A 29 -2.48 -3.87 4.52
C VAL A 29 -3.14 -2.63 5.13
N THR A 30 -3.10 -2.49 6.45
CA THR A 30 -3.64 -1.32 7.15
C THR A 30 -2.89 -0.05 6.75
N ALA A 31 -1.56 -0.09 6.75
CA ALA A 31 -0.73 1.04 6.31
C ALA A 31 -1.04 1.42 4.85
N LEU A 32 -1.10 0.45 3.95
CA LEU A 32 -1.41 0.68 2.54
C LEU A 32 -2.82 1.28 2.36
N THR A 33 -3.79 0.83 3.14
CA THR A 33 -5.17 1.35 3.09
C THR A 33 -5.22 2.81 3.53
N SER A 34 -4.47 3.18 4.57
CA SER A 34 -4.35 4.57 5.03
C SER A 34 -3.74 5.46 3.95
N GLU A 35 -2.67 5.00 3.29
CA GLU A 35 -2.07 5.74 2.17
C GLU A 35 -3.04 5.92 1.00
N ILE A 36 -3.82 4.88 0.65
CA ILE A 36 -4.86 4.97 -0.39
C ILE A 36 -5.93 6.01 -0.02
N ALA A 37 -6.35 6.06 1.25
CA ALA A 37 -7.31 7.04 1.73
C ALA A 37 -6.78 8.48 1.57
N MET A 38 -5.51 8.72 1.92
CA MET A 38 -4.88 10.03 1.74
C MET A 38 -4.76 10.42 0.26
N VAL A 39 -4.38 9.48 -0.62
CA VAL A 39 -4.31 9.72 -2.06
C VAL A 39 -5.69 10.07 -2.63
N ARG A 40 -6.74 9.35 -2.23
CA ARG A 40 -8.13 9.65 -2.65
C ARG A 40 -8.57 11.04 -2.22
N ALA A 41 -8.29 11.43 -0.97
CA ALA A 41 -8.62 12.77 -0.46
C ALA A 41 -7.87 13.87 -1.23
N ARG A 42 -6.60 13.62 -1.57
CA ARG A 42 -5.81 14.56 -2.38
C ARG A 42 -6.34 14.69 -3.81
N LEU A 43 -6.78 13.58 -4.43
CA LEU A 43 -7.39 13.61 -5.76
C LEU A 43 -8.73 14.37 -5.77
N ASP A 44 -9.62 14.12 -4.79
CA ASP A 44 -10.86 14.90 -4.62
C ASP A 44 -10.57 16.40 -4.44
N THR A 45 -9.56 16.74 -3.64
CA THR A 45 -9.13 18.15 -3.48
C THR A 45 -8.67 18.75 -4.79
N CYS A 46 -7.84 18.04 -5.56
CA CYS A 46 -7.38 18.50 -6.87
C CYS A 46 -8.54 18.71 -7.84
N GLU A 47 -9.47 17.77 -7.92
CA GLU A 47 -10.65 17.87 -8.79
C GLU A 47 -11.51 19.07 -8.43
N ARG A 48 -11.84 19.25 -7.14
CA ARG A 48 -12.60 20.42 -6.66
C ARG A 48 -11.91 21.73 -6.99
N LEU A 49 -10.59 21.80 -6.79
CA LEU A 49 -9.83 23.01 -7.12
C LEU A 49 -9.87 23.29 -8.63
N LEU A 50 -9.69 22.29 -9.49
CA LEU A 50 -9.75 22.47 -10.94
C LEU A 50 -11.14 22.91 -11.41
N VAL A 51 -12.21 22.34 -10.86
CA VAL A 51 -13.60 22.73 -11.17
C VAL A 51 -13.89 24.16 -10.69
N ASN A 52 -13.53 24.48 -9.44
CA ASN A 52 -13.78 25.81 -8.85
C ASN A 52 -13.04 26.93 -9.60
N ASN A 53 -11.87 26.61 -10.18
CA ASN A 53 -11.11 27.54 -11.01
C ASN A 53 -11.53 27.52 -12.50
N GLY A 54 -12.57 26.75 -12.87
CA GLY A 54 -13.07 26.67 -14.24
C GLY A 54 -12.13 25.99 -15.23
N VAL A 55 -11.14 25.22 -14.76
CA VAL A 55 -10.16 24.53 -15.61
C VAL A 55 -10.78 23.30 -16.28
N ILE A 56 -11.63 22.57 -15.55
CA ILE A 56 -12.39 21.42 -16.06
C ILE A 56 -13.85 21.51 -15.63
N GLY A 57 -14.76 20.86 -16.36
CA GLY A 57 -16.15 20.69 -15.93
C GLY A 57 -16.29 19.66 -14.81
N ALA A 58 -17.36 19.76 -14.01
CA ALA A 58 -17.62 18.86 -12.87
C ALA A 58 -17.79 17.37 -13.25
N ALA A 59 -18.10 17.07 -14.51
CA ALA A 59 -18.20 15.69 -15.03
C ALA A 59 -16.98 15.28 -15.88
N ALA A 60 -15.95 16.12 -15.97
CA ALA A 60 -14.84 15.90 -16.89
C ALA A 60 -14.02 14.65 -16.54
N ILE A 61 -13.85 14.35 -15.25
CA ILE A 61 -13.15 13.13 -14.81
C ILE A 61 -13.96 11.88 -15.17
N GLU A 62 -15.27 11.86 -14.89
CA GLU A 62 -16.12 10.70 -15.16
C GLU A 62 -16.35 10.46 -16.66
N ALA A 63 -16.35 11.52 -17.47
CA ALA A 63 -16.44 11.42 -18.92
C ALA A 63 -15.09 11.14 -19.60
N TYR A 64 -13.98 11.12 -18.84
CA TYR A 64 -12.65 11.00 -19.43
C TYR A 64 -12.40 9.60 -20.01
N VAL A 65 -12.21 9.55 -21.33
CA VAL A 65 -11.75 8.35 -22.03
C VAL A 65 -10.25 8.50 -22.31
N PRO A 66 -9.39 7.66 -21.72
CA PRO A 66 -7.96 7.74 -21.97
C PRO A 66 -7.63 7.36 -23.41
N ASP A 67 -6.81 8.16 -24.07
CA ASP A 67 -6.22 7.81 -25.35
C ASP A 67 -5.20 6.66 -25.21
N ALA A 68 -4.71 6.15 -26.35
CA ALA A 68 -3.76 5.05 -26.37
C ALA A 68 -2.45 5.36 -25.62
N SER A 69 -1.99 6.61 -25.66
CA SER A 69 -0.77 7.05 -24.98
C SER A 69 -0.96 7.04 -23.46
N ALA A 70 -2.07 7.61 -22.98
CA ALA A 70 -2.45 7.61 -21.57
C ALA A 70 -2.64 6.18 -21.03
N GLN A 71 -3.24 5.28 -21.82
CA GLN A 71 -3.36 3.87 -21.45
C GLN A 71 -2.00 3.19 -21.33
N GLN A 72 -1.12 3.36 -22.33
CA GLN A 72 0.22 2.79 -22.31
C GLN A 72 1.04 3.30 -21.12
N GLN A 73 0.95 4.60 -20.80
CA GLN A 73 1.62 5.17 -19.64
C GLN A 73 1.12 4.54 -18.34
N ARG A 74 -0.20 4.38 -18.18
CA ARG A 74 -0.79 3.72 -17.00
C ARG A 74 -0.34 2.26 -16.87
N GLU A 75 -0.22 1.54 -17.97
CA GLU A 75 0.30 0.16 -17.96
C GLU A 75 1.76 0.10 -17.51
N GLN A 76 2.60 1.01 -18.00
CA GLN A 76 3.99 1.10 -17.59
C GLN A 76 4.12 1.42 -16.10
N ASP A 77 3.33 2.36 -15.61
CA ASP A 77 3.32 2.77 -14.21
C ASP A 77 2.81 1.64 -13.29
N ARG A 78 1.73 0.96 -13.69
CA ARG A 78 1.23 -0.24 -13.01
C ARG A 78 2.30 -1.32 -12.95
N ASN A 79 2.94 -1.64 -14.07
CA ASN A 79 4.00 -2.65 -14.11
C ASN A 79 5.20 -2.27 -13.24
N ARG A 80 5.57 -0.98 -13.19
CA ARG A 80 6.64 -0.47 -12.33
C ARG A 80 6.27 -0.61 -10.85
N LEU A 81 5.04 -0.27 -10.48
CA LEU A 81 4.54 -0.42 -9.12
C LEU A 81 4.53 -1.89 -8.69
N LEU A 82 3.96 -2.78 -9.51
CA LEU A 82 3.89 -4.21 -9.22
C LEU A 82 5.30 -4.79 -9.03
N ARG A 83 6.24 -4.50 -9.94
CA ARG A 83 7.64 -4.93 -9.76
C ARG A 83 8.24 -4.47 -8.44
N LYS A 84 7.97 -3.23 -8.02
CA LYS A 84 8.49 -2.70 -6.75
C LYS A 84 7.87 -3.40 -5.54
N VAL A 85 6.55 -3.65 -5.57
CA VAL A 85 5.79 -4.28 -4.49
C VAL A 85 6.12 -5.77 -4.35
N PHE A 86 6.25 -6.49 -5.47
CA PHE A 86 6.48 -7.94 -5.47
C PHE A 86 7.96 -8.34 -5.36
N ARG A 87 8.91 -7.40 -5.51
CA ARG A 87 10.34 -7.71 -5.40
C ARG A 87 10.72 -8.45 -4.12
N PRO A 88 10.29 -8.04 -2.91
CA PRO A 88 10.63 -8.77 -1.68
C PRO A 88 10.09 -10.21 -1.65
N LEU A 89 8.91 -10.44 -2.25
CA LEU A 89 8.31 -11.78 -2.35
C LEU A 89 9.10 -12.67 -3.30
N HIS A 90 9.55 -12.13 -4.44
CA HIS A 90 10.43 -12.86 -5.36
C HIS A 90 11.79 -13.17 -4.74
N GLU A 91 12.40 -12.22 -4.03
CA GLU A 91 13.67 -12.40 -3.32
C GLU A 91 13.54 -13.49 -2.23
N ALA A 92 12.45 -13.47 -1.45
CA ALA A 92 12.16 -14.48 -0.44
C ALA A 92 11.97 -15.88 -1.05
N ALA A 93 11.15 -16.00 -2.10
CA ALA A 93 10.92 -17.27 -2.79
C ALA A 93 12.22 -17.82 -3.41
N ALA A 94 13.05 -16.97 -4.01
CA ALA A 94 14.34 -17.39 -4.55
C ALA A 94 15.29 -17.89 -3.46
N ALA A 95 15.34 -17.22 -2.30
CA ALA A 95 16.14 -17.64 -1.15
C ALA A 95 15.69 -19.01 -0.61
N GLU A 96 14.39 -19.27 -0.52
CA GLU A 96 13.84 -20.56 -0.12
C GLU A 96 14.21 -21.69 -1.09
N LEU A 97 14.08 -21.46 -2.41
CA LEU A 97 14.53 -22.43 -3.42
C LEU A 97 16.03 -22.73 -3.30
N SER A 98 16.83 -21.70 -3.03
CA SER A 98 18.29 -21.83 -2.86
C SER A 98 18.65 -22.61 -1.61
N ALA A 99 17.92 -22.39 -0.51
CA ALA A 99 18.11 -23.09 0.76
C ALA A 99 17.68 -24.57 0.68
N GLY A 100 16.63 -24.87 -0.10
CA GLY A 100 16.16 -26.24 -0.35
C GLY A 100 17.09 -27.09 -1.23
N GLN A 101 18.00 -26.47 -1.99
CA GLN A 101 19.00 -27.15 -2.82
C GLN A 101 20.31 -27.49 -2.09
N GLY A 102 20.46 -27.08 -0.82
CA GLY A 102 21.63 -27.36 0.02
C GLY A 102 21.51 -28.59 0.93
N VAL A 103 20.44 -29.38 0.79
CA VAL A 103 20.20 -30.61 1.56
C VAL A 103 20.18 -31.82 0.60
N VAL A 104 21.31 -32.08 -0.05
CA VAL A 104 21.64 -33.37 -0.68
C VAL A 104 23.12 -33.65 -0.46
#